data_AF-A0A3C7VZE0-F1
#
_entry.id   AF-A0A3C7VZE0-F1
#
_cell.length_a   1.000
_cell.length_b   1.000
_cell.length_c   1.000
_cell.angle_alpha   90.00
_cell.angle_beta   90.00
_cell.angle_gamma   90.00
#
_symmetry.space_group_name_H-M   'P 1'
#
loop_
_entity.id
_entity.type
_entity.pdbx_description
1 polymer ?
#
loop_
_entity_poly.entity_id
_entity_poly.type
_entity_poly.pdbx_seq_one_letter_code
_entity_poly.pdbx_strand_id
1 'polypeptide(L)' 'PAWRVFLPRLLAATAVMVGLVLWLSPGAQAWLAWGWQRRALELAQLVTVGGGAYVAILAAAGVRLRDLRSPP' A
#
# COMPACT_ATOMS: atom_id res chain seq x y z
N PRO A 1 16.98 -16.55 -12.38
CA PRO A 1 16.05 -15.43 -12.66
C PRO A 1 15.56 -14.77 -11.36
N ALA A 2 16.16 -13.63 -10.98
CA ALA A 2 15.81 -12.89 -9.76
C ALA A 2 14.31 -12.54 -9.66
N TRP A 3 13.63 -12.43 -10.80
CA TRP A 3 12.19 -12.24 -10.93
C TRP A 3 11.33 -13.26 -10.14
N ARG A 4 11.75 -14.53 -10.06
CA ARG A 4 10.98 -15.57 -9.35
C ARG A 4 10.94 -15.37 -7.84
N VAL A 5 11.92 -14.68 -7.26
CA VAL A 5 11.98 -14.36 -5.82
C VAL A 5 11.35 -12.99 -5.55
N PHE A 6 11.46 -12.07 -6.49
CA PHE A 6 10.89 -10.72 -6.38
C PHE A 6 9.35 -10.71 -6.49
N LEU A 7 8.80 -11.48 -7.43
CA LEU A 7 7.36 -11.51 -7.70
C LEU A 7 6.50 -11.90 -6.48
N PRO A 8 6.81 -12.96 -5.70
CA PRO A 8 6.01 -13.30 -4.51
C PRO A 8 6.11 -12.24 -3.40
N ARG A 9 7.26 -11.56 -3.24
CA ARG A 9 7.41 -10.44 -2.29
C ARG A 9 6.54 -9.24 -2.68
N LEU A 10 6.52 -8.91 -3.97
CA LEU A 10 5.67 -7.85 -4.50
C LEU A 10 4.19 -8.18 -4.31
N LEU A 11 3.78 -9.41 -4.66
CA LEU A 11 2.41 -9.88 -4.48
C LEU A 11 1.99 -9.87 -3.00
N ALA A 12 2.87 -10.30 -2.10
CA ALA A 12 2.61 -10.26 -0.66
C ALA A 12 2.43 -8.82 -0.15
N ALA A 13 3.30 -7.89 -0.55
CA ALA A 13 3.19 -6.47 -0.18
C ALA A 13 1.86 -5.86 -0.69
N THR A 14 1.51 -6.14 -1.94
CA THR A 14 0.25 -5.68 -2.55
C THR A 14 -0.97 -6.30 -1.85
N ALA A 15 -0.94 -7.60 -1.55
CA ALA A 15 -2.03 -8.28 -0.88
C ALA A 15 -2.30 -7.71 0.51
N VAL A 16 -1.25 -7.41 1.29
CA VAL A 16 -1.42 -6.79 2.60
C VAL A 16 -1.91 -5.35 2.49
N MET A 17 -1.40 -4.56 1.54
CA MET A 17 -1.92 -3.22 1.27
C MET A 17 -3.42 -3.26 0.94
N VAL A 18 -3.82 -4.14 0.02
CA VAL A 18 -5.24 -4.30 -0.37
C VAL A 18 -6.07 -4.75 0.83
N GLY A 19 -5.60 -5.73 1.60
CA GLY A 19 -6.28 -6.19 2.81
C GLY A 19 -6.51 -5.07 3.83
N LEU A 20 -5.48 -4.24 4.09
CA LEU A 20 -5.59 -3.09 4.98
C LEU A 20 -6.56 -2.03 4.46
N VAL A 21 -6.50 -1.70 3.17
CA VAL A 21 -7.42 -0.73 2.56
C VAL A 21 -8.86 -1.24 2.64
N LEU A 22 -9.11 -2.51 2.32
CA LEU A 22 -10.44 -3.10 2.42
C LEU A 22 -10.94 -3.15 3.86
N TRP A 23 -10.06 -3.41 4.83
CA TRP A 23 -10.43 -3.46 6.25
C TRP A 23 -10.70 -2.08 6.83
N LEU A 24 -9.94 -1.06 6.43
CA LEU A 24 -10.11 0.32 6.88
C LEU A 24 -11.15 1.10 6.05
N SER A 25 -11.56 0.59 4.88
CA SER A 25 -12.51 1.27 4.02
C SER A 25 -13.89 1.30 4.66
N PRO A 26 -14.42 2.49 5.00
CA PRO A 26 -15.77 2.60 5.54
C PRO A 26 -16.80 2.28 4.45
N GLY A 27 -17.99 1.83 4.86
CA GLY A 27 -19.07 1.49 3.94
C GLY A 27 -19.52 2.69 3.09
N ALA A 28 -19.98 2.42 1.85
CA ALA A 28 -20.36 3.44 0.88
C ALA A 28 -21.40 4.46 1.42
N GLN A 29 -22.35 3.99 2.24
CA GLN A 29 -23.34 4.83 2.93
C GLN A 29 -22.69 5.85 3.88
N ALA A 30 -21.69 5.44 4.67
CA ALA A 30 -20.97 6.35 5.56
C ALA A 30 -20.17 7.39 4.76
N TRP A 31 -19.56 6.96 3.65
CA TRP A 31 -18.83 7.85 2.76
C TRP A 31 -19.73 8.93 2.16
N LEU A 32 -20.95 8.57 1.75
CA LEU A 32 -21.94 9.50 1.20
C LEU A 32 -22.49 10.46 2.26
N ALA A 33 -22.63 10.02 3.51
CA ALA A 33 -23.09 10.86 4.61
C ALA A 33 -22.07 11.92 5.06
N TRP A 34 -20.78 11.74 4.76
CA TRP A 34 -19.72 12.65 5.18
C TRP A 34 -19.62 13.90 4.32
N GLY A 35 -19.26 15.02 4.97
CA GLY A 35 -18.79 16.23 4.30
C GLY A 35 -17.44 16.03 3.60
N TRP A 36 -17.08 16.97 2.72
CA TRP A 36 -15.88 16.86 1.88
C TRP A 36 -14.57 16.81 2.67
N GLN A 37 -14.47 17.54 3.80
CA GLN A 37 -13.27 17.55 4.65
C GLN A 37 -12.98 16.16 5.23
N ARG A 38 -14.01 15.49 5.74
CA ARG A 38 -13.88 14.16 6.34
C ARG A 38 -13.48 13.13 5.28
N ARG A 39 -14.09 13.21 4.09
CA ARG A 39 -13.71 12.35 2.96
C ARG A 39 -12.24 12.52 2.57
N ALA A 40 -11.76 13.77 2.50
CA ALA A 40 -10.37 14.06 2.17
C ALA A 40 -9.40 13.50 3.24
N LEU A 41 -9.72 13.67 4.52
CA LEU A 41 -8.91 13.12 5.63
C LEU A 41 -8.86 11.59 5.61
N GLU A 42 -10.00 10.94 5.37
CA GLU A 42 -10.08 9.48 5.32
C GLU A 42 -9.33 8.92 4.11
N LEU A 43 -9.42 9.57 2.95
CA LEU A 43 -8.58 9.22 1.79
C LEU A 43 -7.10 9.39 2.10
N ALA A 44 -6.70 10.51 2.71
CA ALA A 44 -5.30 10.75 3.07
C ALA A 44 -4.79 9.67 4.05
N GLN A 45 -5.61 9.28 5.03
CA GLN A 45 -5.28 8.22 5.96
C GLN A 45 -5.16 6.87 5.26
N LEU A 46 -6.14 6.48 4.44
CA LEU A 46 -6.11 5.22 3.69
C LEU A 46 -4.89 5.12 2.77
N VAL A 47 -4.55 6.20 2.06
CA VAL A 47 -3.38 6.25 1.18
C VAL A 47 -2.09 6.15 2.00
N THR A 48 -1.98 6.89 3.10
CA THR A 48 -0.77 6.89 3.93
C THR A 48 -0.55 5.53 4.60
N VAL A 49 -1.60 4.93 5.15
CA VAL A 49 -1.53 3.61 5.81
C VAL A 49 -1.28 2.51 4.78
N GLY A 50 -2.03 2.49 3.67
CA GLY A 50 -1.88 1.48 2.63
C GLY A 50 -0.51 1.56 1.95
N GLY A 51 -0.12 2.76 1.50
CA GLY A 51 1.19 2.99 0.88
C GLY A 51 2.34 2.73 1.87
N GLY A 52 2.19 3.15 3.12
CA GLY A 52 3.16 2.87 4.18
C GLY A 52 3.34 1.38 4.44
N ALA A 53 2.25 0.62 4.49
CA ALA A 53 2.31 -0.84 4.66
C ALA A 53 2.98 -1.54 3.47
N TYR A 54 2.67 -1.14 2.24
CA TYR A 54 3.33 -1.65 1.04
C TYR A 54 4.85 -1.43 1.09
N VAL A 55 5.29 -0.20 1.35
CA VAL A 55 6.72 0.15 1.44
C VAL A 55 7.39 -0.59 2.60
N ALA A 56 6.73 -0.67 3.76
CA ALA A 56 7.26 -1.37 4.93
C ALA A 56 7.47 -2.86 4.65
N ILE A 57 6.51 -3.53 4.00
CA ILE A 57 6.64 -4.95 3.64
C ILE A 57 7.70 -5.12 2.57
N LEU A 58 7.76 -4.26 1.56
CA LEU A 58 8.78 -4.34 0.52
C LEU A 58 10.20 -4.13 1.10
N ALA A 59 10.33 -3.22 2.07
CA ALA A 59 11.58 -2.95 2.78
C ALA A 59 11.97 -4.09 3.75
N ALA A 60 11.02 -4.66 4.51
CA ALA A 60 11.24 -5.84 5.34
C ALA A 60 11.59 -7.06 4.49
N ALA A 61 10.95 -7.16 3.33
CA ALA A 61 11.31 -8.01 2.23
C ALA A 61 12.56 -7.50 1.50
N GLY A 62 13.52 -6.86 2.16
CA GLY A 62 14.89 -6.64 1.68
C GLY A 62 15.05 -5.98 0.29
N VAL A 63 14.00 -5.44 -0.31
CA VAL A 63 14.07 -4.70 -1.57
C VAL A 63 14.64 -3.35 -1.23
N ARG A 64 15.93 -3.19 -1.48
CA ARG A 64 16.58 -1.90 -1.28
C ARG A 64 16.29 -1.06 -2.53
N LEU A 65 15.83 0.17 -2.35
CA LEU A 65 15.75 1.20 -3.41
C LEU A 65 17.06 1.36 -4.20
N ARG A 66 18.17 0.90 -3.60
CA ARG A 66 19.52 0.80 -4.16
C ARG A 66 19.62 -0.14 -5.36
N ASP A 67 18.80 -1.19 -5.42
CA ASP A 67 18.82 -2.20 -6.49
C ASP A 67 18.09 -1.73 -7.76
N LEU A 68 17.36 -0.61 -7.68
CA LEU A 68 16.77 0.08 -8.82
C LEU A 68 17.73 1.07 -9.50
N ARG A 69 18.94 1.27 -8.96
CA ARG A 69 19.99 1.99 -9.69
C ARG A 69 20.50 1.07 -10.79
N SER A 70 20.14 1.38 -12.03
CA SER A 70 20.79 0.82 -13.20
C SER A 70 22.31 1.10 -13.12
N PRO A 71 23.19 0.12 -13.42
CA PRO A 71 24.61 0.41 -13.59
C PRO A 71 24.79 1.42 -14.75
N PRO A 72 25.80 2.31 -14.69
CA PRO A 72 26.14 3.22 -15.78
C PRO A 72 26.61 2.47 -17.03
#